data_AF-A0A9X8ZYC6-F1
#
_entry.id   AF-A0A9X8ZYC6-F1
#
_cell.length_a   1.000
_cell.length_b   1.000
_cell.length_c   1.000
_cell.angle_alpha   90.00
_cell.angle_beta   90.00
_cell.angle_gamma   90.00
#
_symmetry.space_group_name_H-M   'P 1'
#
loop_
_entity.id
_entity.type
_entity.pdbx_description
1 polymer ?
#
loop_
_entity_poly.entity_id
_entity_poly.type
_entity_poly.pdbx_seq_one_letter_code
_entity_poly.pdbx_strand_id
1 'polypeptide(L)' 'INENRKYGLIVLEDYEQKPFKIEDTTNEISHYFFDMKPNSSMTTKISLHTSPNASELTFLIIKKPEY' A
#
# COMPACT_ATOMS: atom_id res chain seq x y z
N ILE A 1 10.57 -6.15 -24.05
CA ILE A 1 9.39 -5.54 -23.39
C ILE A 1 9.82 -5.15 -21.98
N ASN A 2 10.10 -3.87 -21.75
CA ASN A 2 10.54 -3.37 -20.44
C ASN A 2 9.28 -2.92 -19.67
N GLU A 3 8.44 -3.87 -19.28
CA GLU A 3 7.19 -3.62 -18.57
C GLU A 3 7.43 -3.45 -17.07
N ASN A 4 8.07 -2.35 -16.68
CA ASN A 4 7.96 -1.92 -15.28
C ASN A 4 6.50 -1.53 -15.05
N ARG A 5 5.81 -2.24 -14.16
CA ARG A 5 4.39 -1.99 -13.85
C ARG A 5 4.31 -1.22 -12.55
N LYS A 6 3.58 -0.11 -12.55
CA LYS A 6 3.33 0.69 -11.36
C LYS A 6 2.09 0.20 -10.62
N TYR A 7 2.19 0.07 -9.31
CA TYR A 7 1.11 -0.32 -8.41
C TYR A 7 0.93 0.70 -7.31
N GLY A 8 -0.27 0.77 -6.75
CA GLY A 8 -0.61 1.52 -5.55
C GLY A 8 -1.04 0.58 -4.43
N LEU A 9 -0.59 0.84 -3.21
CA LEU A 9 -1.05 0.24 -1.97
C LEU A 9 -1.94 1.23 -1.23
N ILE A 10 -3.13 0.79 -0.83
CA ILE A 10 -4.06 1.49 0.05
C ILE A 10 -4.42 0.56 1.21
N VAL A 11 -4.58 1.13 2.40
CA VAL A 11 -4.99 0.39 3.60
C VAL A 11 -6.37 0.87 4.04
N LEU A 12 -7.27 -0.07 4.31
CA LEU A 12 -8.61 0.20 4.83
C LEU A 12 -8.76 -0.44 6.21
N GLU A 13 -9.39 0.28 7.14
CA GLU A 13 -9.89 -0.24 8.42
C GLU A 13 -11.42 -0.14 8.38
N ASP A 14 -12.12 -1.26 8.54
CA ASP A 14 -13.59 -1.32 8.46
C ASP A 14 -14.15 -0.60 7.20
N TYR A 15 -13.52 -0.85 6.04
CA TYR A 15 -13.83 -0.25 4.73
C TYR A 15 -13.53 1.26 4.57
N GLU A 16 -12.96 1.91 5.58
CA GLU A 16 -12.50 3.31 5.49
C GLU A 16 -10.99 3.42 5.27
N GLN A 17 -10.56 4.29 4.37
CA GLN A 17 -9.15 4.49 4.07
C GLN A 17 -8.40 5.11 5.26
N LYS A 18 -7.29 4.47 5.66
CA LYS A 18 -6.45 4.92 6.77
C LYS A 18 -5.07 5.33 6.31
N PRO A 19 -4.50 6.38 6.93
CA PRO A 19 -3.11 6.74 6.73
C PRO A 19 -2.19 5.70 7.40
N PHE A 20 -1.02 5.48 6.80
CA PHE A 20 -0.01 4.53 7.28
C PHE A 20 1.39 5.04 6.97
N LYS A 21 2.40 4.44 7.58
CA LYS A 21 3.82 4.71 7.33
C LYS A 21 4.43 3.57 6.53
N ILE A 22 5.32 3.91 5.61
CA ILE A 22 6.13 2.95 4.83
C ILE A 22 7.57 3.03 5.31
N GLU A 23 8.18 1.87 5.52
CA GLU A 23 9.53 1.73 6.08
C GLU A 23 9.68 2.55 7.38
N ASP A 24 10.81 3.23 7.55
CA ASP A 24 11.09 4.11 8.69
C ASP A 24 10.76 5.59 8.38
N THR A 25 9.83 5.85 7.45
CA THR A 25 9.38 7.22 7.16
C THR A 25 8.55 7.78 8.32
N THR A 26 8.78 9.06 8.65
CA THR A 26 8.06 9.73 9.73
C THR A 26 6.66 10.18 9.33
N ASN A 27 6.45 10.40 8.03
CA ASN A 27 5.21 10.95 7.49
C ASN A 27 4.21 9.84 7.20
N GLU A 28 2.99 10.02 7.68
CA GLU A 28 1.88 9.16 7.29
C GLU A 28 1.40 9.53 5.89
N ILE A 29 1.10 8.52 5.09
CA ILE A 29 0.62 8.64 3.71
C ILE A 29 -0.69 7.87 3.58
N SER A 30 -1.59 8.35 2.73
CA SER A 30 -2.86 7.66 2.47
C SER A 30 -2.73 6.56 1.41
N HIS A 31 -1.66 6.58 0.62
CA HIS A 31 -1.38 5.62 -0.44
C HIS A 31 0.12 5.56 -0.73
N TYR A 32 0.60 4.42 -1.20
CA TYR A 32 2.00 4.21 -1.56
C TYR A 32 2.12 3.66 -2.98
N PHE A 33 2.85 4.34 -3.86
CA PHE A 33 3.13 3.83 -5.20
C PHE A 33 4.50 3.18 -5.28
N PHE A 34 4.58 2.05 -5.99
CA PHE A 34 5.82 1.32 -6.21
C PHE A 34 5.84 0.67 -7.60
N ASP A 35 7.04 0.46 -8.14
CA ASP A 35 7.27 -0.17 -9.43
C ASP A 35 7.70 -1.63 -9.24
N MET A 36 7.17 -2.53 -10.07
CA MET A 36 7.50 -3.96 -10.05
C MET A 36 7.96 -4.42 -11.42
N LYS A 37 8.97 -5.29 -11.42
CA LYS A 37 9.41 -6.01 -12.62
C LYS A 37 8.59 -7.30 -12.79
N PRO A 38 8.49 -7.84 -14.02
CA PRO A 38 7.93 -9.17 -14.22
C PRO A 38 8.69 -10.23 -13.42
N ASN A 39 7.96 -11.17 -12.81
CA ASN A 39 8.53 -12.28 -12.04
C ASN A 39 9.48 -11.87 -10.89
N SER A 40 9.32 -10.66 -10.34
CA SER A 40 10.07 -10.21 -9.17
C SER A 40 9.20 -10.18 -7.91
N SER A 41 9.86 -10.21 -6.75
CA SER A 41 9.25 -9.95 -5.44
C SER A 41 9.76 -8.62 -4.87
N MET A 42 8.97 -8.03 -3.99
CA MET A 42 9.34 -6.87 -3.19
C MET A 42 8.85 -7.08 -1.77
N THR A 43 9.66 -6.69 -0.80
CA THR A 43 9.30 -6.63 0.61
C THR A 43 9.21 -5.17 1.01
N THR A 44 8.15 -4.80 1.71
CA THR A 44 8.04 -3.47 2.32
C THR A 44 7.46 -3.59 3.72
N LYS A 45 7.95 -2.76 4.63
CA LYS A 45 7.43 -2.67 5.99
C LYS A 45 6.39 -1.57 6.06
N ILE A 46 5.26 -1.88 6.69
CA ILE A 46 4.21 -0.89 6.98
C ILE A 46 4.02 -0.78 8.49
N SER A 47 3.69 0.42 8.93
CA SER A 47 3.25 0.68 10.30
C SER A 47 1.98 1.53 10.24
N LEU A 48 0.98 1.14 11.00
CA LEU A 48 -0.27 1.89 11.12
C LEU A 48 -0.80 1.77 12.55
N HIS A 49 -1.59 2.75 12.96
CA HIS A 49 -2.35 2.68 14.20
C HIS A 49 -3.76 2.19 13.88
N THR A 50 -4.12 1.01 14.38
CA THR A 50 -5.48 0.47 14.26
C THR A 50 -6.31 0.80 15.49
N SER A 51 -7.61 0.99 15.28
CA SER A 51 -8.58 1.10 16.37
C SER A 51 -8.66 -0.22 17.15
N PRO A 52 -8.73 -0.18 18.50
CA PRO A 52 -8.93 -1.39 19.29
C PRO A 52 -10.28 -2.07 19.04
N ASN A 53 -11.24 -1.34 18.45
CA ASN A 53 -12.57 -1.84 18.08
C ASN A 53 -12.67 -2.21 16.60
N ALA A 54 -11.59 -2.09 15.83
CA ALA A 54 -11.60 -2.43 14.41
C ALA A 54 -11.91 -3.92 14.23
N SER A 55 -12.79 -4.24 13.29
CA SER A 55 -13.17 -5.62 12.98
C SER A 55 -12.41 -6.17 11.79
N GLU A 56 -12.04 -5.32 10.84
CA GLU A 56 -11.37 -5.71 9.61
C GLU A 56 -10.24 -4.74 9.21
N LEU A 57 -9.14 -5.31 8.72
CA LEU A 57 -8.06 -4.56 8.08
C LEU A 57 -7.83 -5.14 6.68
N THR A 58 -7.93 -4.30 5.66
CA THR A 58 -7.81 -4.70 4.24
C THR A 58 -6.65 -3.97 3.58
N PHE A 59 -5.82 -4.72 2.85
CA PHE A 59 -4.73 -4.18 2.03
C PHE A 59 -5.09 -4.31 0.55
N LEU A 60 -5.21 -3.18 -0.14
CA LEU A 60 -5.52 -3.15 -1.56
C LEU A 60 -4.26 -2.85 -2.37
N ILE A 61 -3.86 -3.78 -3.23
CA ILE A 61 -2.79 -3.58 -4.21
C ILE A 61 -3.43 -3.45 -5.59
N ILE A 62 -3.35 -2.25 -6.15
CA ILE A 62 -4.06 -1.88 -7.38
C ILE A 62 -3.02 -1.54 -8.44
N LYS A 63 -3.10 -2.16 -9.62
CA LYS A 63 -2.29 -1.75 -10.76
C LYS A 63 -2.67 -0.31 -11.12
N LYS A 64 -1.71 0.61 -11.12
CA LYS A 64 -1.95 1.97 -11.59
C LYS A 64 -2.26 1.90 -13.09
N PRO A 65 -3.42 2.39 -13.55
CA PRO A 65 -3.67 2.47 -14.97
C PRO A 65 -2.72 3.52 -15.56
N GLU A 66 -1.95 3.12 -16.57
CA GLU A 66 -1.25 4.04 -17.45
C GLU A 66 -2.20 4.30 -18.62
N TYR A 67 -2.76 5.51 -18.66
CA TYR A 67 -3.55 6.02 -19.77
C TYR A 67 -2.70 7.01 -20.56
#